data_AF-A0A973UGX9-F1
#
_entry.id   AF-A0A973UGX9-F1
#
_cell.length_a   1.000
_cell.length_b   1.000
_cell.length_c   1.000
_cell.angle_alpha   90.00
_cell.angle_beta   90.00
_cell.angle_gamma   90.00
#
_symmetry.space_group_name_H-M   'P 1'
#
loop_
_entity.id
_entity.type
_entity.pdbx_description
1 polymer ?
#
loop_
_entity_poly.entity_id
_entity_poly.type
_entity_poly.pdbx_seq_one_letter_code
_entity_poly.pdbx_strand_id
1 'polypeptide(L)'
;MSTEAYVYDAIRTPRGRGKANGALHGTKPIDLVVGLIHEIRDRFPGLDPAAIDDIVLGVVGPVGDQGSDIARIAAVAAGLPDTVAGVQENRFCASGLEAVNMAAAKVRSGWEDLVLAGGVESMSRVPMASDGGAWFNDPMTNLAVNFVPQGIGADLIATIEGFSRRDVDEYA
;
A
#
# COMPACT_ATOMS: atom_id res chain seq x y z
N MET A 1 4.45 -25.49 -18.08
CA MET A 1 4.87 -24.12 -18.42
C MET A 1 4.31 -23.22 -17.34
N SER A 2 5.11 -22.36 -16.72
CA SER A 2 4.57 -21.41 -15.72
C SER A 2 3.62 -20.44 -16.42
N THR A 3 2.50 -20.11 -15.78
CA THR A 3 1.62 -19.02 -16.20
C THR A 3 2.42 -17.71 -16.22
N GLU A 4 2.21 -16.85 -17.21
CA GLU A 4 2.80 -15.50 -17.22
C GLU A 4 1.82 -14.51 -16.57
N ALA A 5 2.34 -13.56 -15.78
CA ALA A 5 1.53 -12.55 -15.13
C ALA A 5 1.42 -11.28 -15.98
N TYR A 6 0.20 -10.79 -16.19
CA TYR A 6 -0.10 -9.59 -16.96
C TYR A 6 -0.82 -8.55 -16.09
N VAL A 7 -0.52 -7.28 -16.33
CA VAL A 7 -1.28 -6.16 -15.73
C VAL A 7 -2.38 -5.75 -16.72
N TYR A 8 -3.64 -5.98 -16.37
CA TYR A 8 -4.79 -5.66 -17.21
C TYR A 8 -5.29 -4.22 -17.03
N ASP A 9 -5.26 -3.70 -15.80
CA ASP A 9 -5.57 -2.30 -15.49
C ASP A 9 -4.73 -1.81 -14.30
N ALA A 10 -4.55 -0.50 -14.18
CA ALA A 10 -3.82 0.16 -13.10
C ALA A 10 -4.37 1.56 -12.84
N ILE A 11 -5.07 1.72 -11.73
CA ILE A 11 -5.74 2.96 -11.34
C ILE A 11 -5.31 3.43 -9.95
N ARG A 12 -5.60 4.70 -9.64
CA ARG A 12 -5.35 5.29 -8.32
C ARG A 12 -6.33 6.41 -8.02
N THR A 13 -6.54 6.70 -6.75
CA THR A 13 -7.19 7.93 -6.30
C THR A 13 -6.28 9.15 -6.54
N PRO A 14 -6.81 10.39 -6.54
CA PRO A 14 -5.98 11.57 -6.37
C PRO A 14 -5.27 11.53 -5.00
N ARG A 15 -4.10 12.15 -4.90
CA ARG A 15 -3.36 12.24 -3.62
C ARG A 15 -3.75 13.50 -2.87
N GLY A 16 -4.44 13.35 -1.74
CA GLY A 16 -4.72 14.43 -0.79
C GLY A 16 -3.48 14.79 0.04
N ARG A 17 -3.39 16.03 0.54
CA ARG A 17 -2.35 16.40 1.52
C ARG A 17 -2.51 15.55 2.77
N GLY A 18 -1.42 14.94 3.26
CA GLY A 18 -1.40 14.10 4.47
C GLY A 18 -1.53 14.86 5.79
N LYS A 19 -2.39 15.88 5.85
CA LYS A 19 -2.65 16.75 7.01
C LYS A 19 -4.15 16.85 7.25
N ALA A 20 -4.56 17.27 8.45
CA ALA A 20 -5.98 17.42 8.81
C ALA A 20 -6.77 18.36 7.87
N ASN A 21 -6.09 19.31 7.20
CA ASN A 21 -6.67 20.20 6.20
C ASN A 21 -6.57 19.70 4.75
N GLY A 22 -6.18 18.43 4.55
CA GLY A 22 -6.13 17.81 3.23
C GLY A 22 -7.51 17.39 2.73
N ALA A 23 -7.71 17.43 1.42
CA ALA A 23 -9.01 17.16 0.79
C ALA A 23 -9.59 15.76 1.09
N LEU A 24 -8.74 14.77 1.38
CA LEU A 24 -9.15 13.38 1.67
C LEU A 24 -9.20 13.06 3.18
N HIS A 25 -8.96 14.03 4.07
CA HIS A 25 -8.95 13.77 5.52
C HIS A 25 -10.30 13.25 6.04
N GLY A 26 -11.41 13.72 5.45
CA GLY A 26 -12.77 13.28 5.75
C GLY A 26 -13.14 11.92 5.14
N THR A 27 -12.29 11.32 4.32
CA THR A 27 -12.55 10.03 3.66
C THR A 27 -11.84 8.91 4.40
N LYS A 28 -12.57 7.86 4.79
CA LYS A 28 -11.96 6.68 5.43
C LYS A 28 -11.09 5.94 4.41
N PRO A 29 -9.93 5.38 4.80
CA PRO A 29 -9.07 4.63 3.88
C PRO A 29 -9.80 3.45 3.22
N ILE A 30 -10.71 2.78 3.92
CA ILE A 30 -11.53 1.70 3.33
C ILE A 30 -12.36 2.18 2.13
N ASP A 31 -12.93 3.39 2.18
CA ASP A 31 -13.74 3.94 1.09
C ASP A 31 -12.85 4.28 -0.13
N LEU A 32 -11.57 4.61 0.09
CA LEU A 32 -10.61 4.84 -1.00
C LEU A 32 -10.37 3.56 -1.81
N VAL A 33 -10.28 2.41 -1.13
CA VAL A 33 -10.09 1.10 -1.78
C VAL A 33 -11.39 0.65 -2.46
N VAL A 34 -12.51 0.68 -1.74
CA VAL A 34 -13.83 0.29 -2.27
C VAL A 34 -14.18 1.09 -3.52
N GLY A 35 -13.90 2.40 -3.53
CA GLY A 35 -14.12 3.24 -4.71
C GLY A 35 -13.35 2.77 -5.94
N LEU A 36 -12.10 2.31 -5.78
CA LEU A 36 -11.31 1.76 -6.89
C LEU A 36 -11.81 0.38 -7.34
N ILE A 37 -12.26 -0.47 -6.41
CA ILE A 37 -12.88 -1.76 -6.75
C ILE A 37 -14.14 -1.54 -7.59
N HIS A 38 -14.99 -0.57 -7.22
CA HIS A 38 -16.16 -0.21 -8.01
C HIS A 38 -15.78 0.32 -9.40
N GLU A 39 -14.78 1.22 -9.50
CA GLU A 39 -14.30 1.71 -10.79
C GLU A 39 -13.79 0.60 -11.71
N ILE A 40 -13.06 -0.40 -11.18
CA ILE A 40 -12.64 -1.58 -11.97
C ILE A 40 -13.87 -2.34 -12.48
N ARG A 41 -14.87 -2.58 -11.63
CA ARG A 41 -16.10 -3.28 -12.04
C ARG A 41 -16.89 -2.50 -13.08
N ASP A 42 -16.92 -1.18 -13.00
CA ASP A 42 -17.59 -0.30 -13.97
C ASP A 42 -16.87 -0.32 -15.32
N ARG A 43 -15.53 -0.39 -15.33
CA ARG A 43 -14.72 -0.55 -16.56
C ARG A 43 -14.90 -1.92 -17.21
N PHE A 44 -15.12 -2.95 -16.41
CA PHE A 44 -15.25 -4.34 -16.84
C PHE A 44 -16.59 -4.94 -16.41
N PRO A 45 -17.73 -4.48 -16.95
CA PRO A 45 -19.06 -4.92 -16.50
C PRO A 45 -19.35 -6.41 -16.75
N GLY A 46 -18.54 -7.08 -17.59
CA GLY A 46 -18.62 -8.52 -17.85
C GLY A 46 -17.68 -9.38 -16.99
N LEU A 47 -16.87 -8.77 -16.10
CA LEU A 47 -16.02 -9.50 -15.17
C LEU A 47 -16.90 -10.18 -14.11
N ASP A 48 -16.81 -11.51 -14.02
CA ASP A 48 -17.38 -12.25 -12.88
C ASP A 48 -16.60 -11.89 -11.61
N PRO A 49 -17.22 -11.27 -10.59
CA PRO A 49 -16.54 -10.97 -9.33
C PRO A 49 -15.97 -12.21 -8.64
N ALA A 50 -16.54 -13.40 -8.87
CA ALA A 50 -16.05 -14.65 -8.31
C ALA A 50 -14.76 -15.15 -8.96
N ALA A 51 -14.35 -14.57 -10.09
CA ALA A 51 -13.06 -14.87 -10.73
C ALA A 51 -11.87 -14.21 -10.02
N ILE A 52 -12.09 -13.25 -9.12
CA ILE A 52 -11.03 -12.63 -8.33
C ILE A 52 -10.69 -13.57 -7.17
N ASP A 53 -9.47 -14.08 -7.12
CA ASP A 53 -9.05 -15.02 -6.08
C ASP A 53 -8.64 -14.30 -4.80
N ASP A 54 -7.94 -13.17 -4.92
CA ASP A 54 -7.37 -12.46 -3.78
C ASP A 54 -7.28 -10.93 -4.00
N ILE A 55 -7.21 -10.21 -2.88
CA ILE A 55 -6.85 -8.80 -2.83
C ILE A 55 -5.60 -8.65 -1.96
N VAL A 56 -4.50 -8.23 -2.55
CA VAL A 56 -3.22 -8.00 -1.84
C VAL A 56 -3.01 -6.49 -1.69
N LEU A 57 -3.03 -5.97 -0.46
CA LEU A 57 -2.80 -4.54 -0.20
C LEU A 57 -1.60 -4.29 0.70
N GLY A 58 -0.69 -3.45 0.22
CA GLY A 58 0.36 -2.86 1.03
C GLY A 58 -0.16 -1.73 1.91
N VAL A 59 0.10 -1.81 3.21
CA VAL A 59 -0.31 -0.83 4.23
C VAL A 59 0.78 -0.69 5.29
N VAL A 60 1.32 0.51 5.48
CA VAL A 60 2.49 0.71 6.36
C VAL A 60 2.06 0.93 7.81
N GLY A 61 0.97 1.67 8.04
CA GLY A 61 0.40 1.86 9.38
C GLY A 61 -0.90 1.06 9.59
N PRO A 62 -0.87 -0.28 9.71
CA PRO A 62 -2.08 -1.11 9.76
C PRO A 62 -2.74 -1.13 11.14
N VAL A 63 -3.14 0.04 11.62
CA VAL A 63 -3.79 0.25 12.92
C VAL A 63 -5.00 1.18 12.76
N GLY A 64 -5.98 1.04 13.66
CA GLY A 64 -7.18 1.87 13.64
C GLY A 64 -7.96 1.72 12.35
N ASP A 65 -8.22 2.82 11.64
CA ASP A 65 -8.95 2.85 10.37
C ASP A 65 -8.34 1.97 9.26
N GLN A 66 -7.07 1.55 9.41
CA GLN A 66 -6.32 0.74 8.44
C GLN A 66 -5.95 -0.65 8.98
N GLY A 67 -6.40 -0.99 10.19
CA GLY A 67 -6.09 -2.26 10.83
C GLY A 67 -7.01 -3.40 10.42
N SER A 68 -6.82 -4.54 11.08
CA SER A 68 -7.70 -5.72 10.97
C SER A 68 -7.88 -6.23 9.52
N ASP A 69 -6.77 -6.31 8.79
CA ASP A 69 -6.74 -6.76 7.38
C ASP A 69 -7.71 -6.00 6.48
N ILE A 70 -7.34 -4.75 6.19
CA ILE A 70 -8.15 -3.85 5.37
C ILE A 70 -8.41 -4.40 3.95
N ALA A 71 -7.57 -5.32 3.44
CA ALA A 71 -7.78 -5.94 2.13
C ALA A 71 -9.00 -6.87 2.14
N ARG A 72 -9.10 -7.76 3.14
CA ARG A 72 -10.28 -8.62 3.28
C ARG A 72 -11.54 -7.81 3.57
N ILE A 73 -11.44 -6.77 4.41
CA ILE A 73 -12.58 -5.89 4.69
C ILE A 73 -13.00 -5.11 3.45
N ALA A 74 -12.08 -4.72 2.57
CA ALA A 74 -12.42 -4.05 1.31
C ALA A 74 -13.20 -4.97 0.36
N ALA A 75 -12.84 -6.26 0.26
CA ALA A 75 -13.59 -7.22 -0.54
C ALA A 75 -15.06 -7.30 -0.08
N VAL A 76 -15.28 -7.47 1.23
CA VAL A 76 -16.62 -7.54 1.83
C VAL A 76 -17.37 -6.22 1.65
N ALA A 77 -16.73 -5.08 1.92
CA ALA A 77 -17.36 -3.77 1.82
C ALA A 77 -17.72 -3.37 0.38
N ALA A 78 -16.98 -3.87 -0.62
CA ALA A 78 -17.28 -3.70 -2.05
C ALA A 78 -18.33 -4.70 -2.58
N GLY A 79 -18.85 -5.58 -1.72
CA GLY A 79 -19.84 -6.60 -2.08
C GLY A 79 -19.28 -7.68 -3.01
N LEU A 80 -17.98 -7.98 -2.92
CA LEU A 80 -17.40 -9.13 -3.62
C LEU A 80 -17.82 -10.44 -2.93
N PRO A 81 -17.83 -11.58 -3.66
CA PRO A 81 -18.15 -12.89 -3.09
C PRO A 81 -17.26 -13.26 -1.90
N ASP A 82 -17.79 -14.09 -1.00
CA ASP A 82 -17.04 -14.58 0.17
C ASP A 82 -15.81 -15.44 -0.19
N THR A 83 -15.74 -15.91 -1.44
CA THR A 83 -14.59 -16.64 -1.99
C THR A 83 -13.38 -15.74 -2.27
N VAL A 84 -13.58 -14.43 -2.45
CA VAL A 84 -12.48 -13.49 -2.72
C VAL A 84 -11.67 -13.29 -1.46
N ALA A 85 -10.44 -13.78 -1.40
CA ALA A 85 -9.59 -13.60 -0.23
C ALA A 85 -9.16 -12.14 -0.04
N GLY A 86 -8.41 -11.88 1.03
CA GLY A 86 -7.72 -10.61 1.22
C GLY A 86 -6.52 -10.82 2.12
N VAL A 87 -5.45 -10.09 1.82
CA VAL A 87 -4.27 -10.04 2.68
C VAL A 87 -3.65 -8.65 2.67
N GLN A 88 -3.33 -8.19 3.87
CA GLN A 88 -2.59 -6.96 4.11
C GLN A 88 -1.11 -7.29 4.40
N GLU A 89 -0.19 -6.60 3.73
CA GLU A 89 1.25 -6.74 3.95
C GLU A 89 1.95 -5.40 4.22
N ASN A 90 3.16 -5.47 4.78
CA ASN A 90 3.97 -4.29 5.06
C ASN A 90 5.47 -4.55 4.75
N ARG A 91 5.95 -3.95 3.65
CA ARG A 91 7.36 -3.78 3.30
C ARG A 91 7.74 -2.28 3.27
N PHE A 92 7.30 -1.51 4.27
CA PHE A 92 7.53 -0.07 4.39
C PHE A 92 7.15 0.69 3.11
N CYS A 93 7.98 1.63 2.64
CA CYS A 93 7.70 2.42 1.44
C CYS A 93 7.46 1.58 0.17
N ALA A 94 7.88 0.31 0.16
CA ALA A 94 7.74 -0.59 -0.98
C ALA A 94 6.46 -1.43 -0.96
N SER A 95 5.64 -1.39 0.09
CA SER A 95 4.48 -2.29 0.26
C SER A 95 3.56 -2.31 -0.97
N GLY A 96 3.17 -1.14 -1.50
CA GLY A 96 2.30 -1.09 -2.68
C GLY A 96 2.86 -1.82 -3.92
N LEU A 97 4.18 -1.83 -4.10
CA LEU A 97 4.83 -2.58 -5.19
C LEU A 97 5.07 -4.05 -4.81
N GLU A 98 5.35 -4.34 -3.54
CA GLU A 98 5.45 -5.71 -3.04
C GLU A 98 4.15 -6.47 -3.22
N ALA A 99 3.00 -5.83 -2.96
CA ALA A 99 1.69 -6.40 -3.23
C ALA A 99 1.53 -6.84 -4.70
N VAL A 100 2.00 -6.02 -5.64
CA VAL A 100 2.00 -6.36 -7.08
C VAL A 100 2.95 -7.52 -7.38
N ASN A 101 4.14 -7.54 -6.76
CA ASN A 101 5.09 -8.64 -6.92
C ASN A 101 4.53 -9.96 -6.36
N MET A 102 3.87 -9.93 -5.20
CA MET A 102 3.22 -11.09 -4.60
C MET A 102 2.09 -11.62 -5.48
N ALA A 103 1.23 -10.73 -5.99
CA ALA A 103 0.16 -11.10 -6.92
C ALA A 103 0.71 -11.75 -8.21
N ALA A 104 1.75 -11.15 -8.80
CA ALA A 104 2.41 -11.75 -9.96
C ALA A 104 3.02 -13.13 -9.62
N ALA A 105 3.62 -13.30 -8.44
CA ALA A 105 4.16 -14.59 -8.00
C ALA A 105 3.07 -15.66 -7.82
N LYS A 106 1.92 -15.29 -7.26
CA LYS A 106 0.73 -16.15 -7.09
C LYS A 106 0.14 -16.60 -8.44
N VAL A 107 0.05 -15.70 -9.41
CA VAL A 107 -0.35 -16.05 -10.78
C VAL A 107 0.67 -16.98 -11.43
N ARG A 108 1.97 -16.66 -11.34
CA ARG A 108 3.03 -17.46 -11.95
C ARG A 108 3.18 -18.85 -11.33
N SER A 109 2.78 -19.05 -10.07
CA SER A 109 2.75 -20.39 -9.45
C SER A 109 1.63 -21.27 -10.00
N GLY A 110 0.62 -20.67 -10.64
CA GLY A 110 -0.58 -21.35 -11.13
C GLY A 110 -1.58 -21.70 -10.03
N TRP A 111 -1.54 -21.00 -8.89
CA TRP A 111 -2.47 -21.21 -7.78
C TRP A 111 -3.58 -20.16 -7.72
N GLU A 112 -3.39 -19.01 -8.35
CA GLU A 112 -4.37 -17.95 -8.51
C GLU A 112 -4.39 -17.52 -9.99
N ASP A 113 -5.55 -17.13 -10.50
CA ASP A 113 -5.77 -16.73 -11.88
C ASP A 113 -5.93 -15.20 -12.01
N LEU A 114 -6.60 -14.55 -11.04
CA LEU A 114 -6.84 -13.10 -11.07
C LEU A 114 -6.77 -12.49 -9.66
N VAL A 115 -5.91 -11.48 -9.51
CA VAL A 115 -5.62 -10.85 -8.21
C VAL A 115 -5.73 -9.33 -8.35
N LEU A 116 -6.38 -8.68 -7.39
CA LEU A 116 -6.31 -7.23 -7.24
C LEU A 116 -5.14 -6.88 -6.31
N ALA A 117 -4.18 -6.09 -6.80
CA ALA A 117 -3.00 -5.73 -6.04
C ALA A 117 -2.78 -4.22 -5.98
N GLY A 118 -2.30 -3.71 -4.85
CA GLY A 118 -1.98 -2.30 -4.69
C GLY A 118 -1.68 -1.93 -3.24
N GLY A 119 -2.17 -0.77 -2.81
CA GLY A 119 -1.99 -0.34 -1.42
C GLY A 119 -2.88 0.82 -1.04
N VAL A 120 -2.98 1.07 0.26
CA VAL A 120 -3.75 2.19 0.82
C VAL A 120 -3.02 2.79 2.01
N GLU A 121 -2.96 4.12 2.06
CA GLU A 121 -2.41 4.84 3.20
C GLU A 121 -3.15 6.19 3.33
N SER A 122 -3.59 6.51 4.53
CA SER A 122 -4.29 7.73 4.90
C SER A 122 -3.54 8.42 6.04
N MET A 123 -2.36 8.94 5.72
CA MET A 123 -1.45 9.58 6.68
C MET A 123 -2.07 10.75 7.45
N SER A 124 -3.11 11.38 6.91
CA SER A 124 -3.85 12.44 7.61
C SER A 124 -4.74 11.94 8.75
N ARG A 125 -5.08 10.65 8.76
CA ARG A 125 -5.95 9.99 9.74
C ARG A 125 -5.17 9.00 10.61
N VAL A 126 -4.25 8.26 10.00
CA VAL A 126 -3.32 7.34 10.65
C VAL A 126 -1.90 7.84 10.37
N PRO A 127 -1.33 8.70 11.24
CA PRO A 127 0.00 9.26 11.03
C PRO A 127 1.08 8.18 10.88
N MET A 128 2.15 8.51 10.17
CA MET A 128 3.33 7.64 10.07
C MET A 128 3.83 7.25 11.47
N ALA A 129 4.22 5.98 11.63
CA ALA A 129 4.66 5.37 12.90
C ALA A 129 3.57 5.15 13.97
N SER A 130 2.28 5.29 13.64
CA SER A 130 1.18 5.00 14.56
C SER A 130 1.12 3.55 15.02
N ASP A 131 1.67 2.62 14.23
CA ASP A 131 1.76 1.18 14.49
C ASP A 131 2.90 0.82 15.47
N GLY A 132 3.80 1.76 15.76
CA GLY A 132 4.96 1.50 16.61
C GLY A 132 5.98 0.58 15.92
N GLY A 133 6.70 -0.21 16.72
CA GLY A 133 7.65 -1.20 16.20
C GLY A 133 8.95 -1.26 17.02
N ALA A 134 9.45 -2.47 17.23
CA ALA A 134 10.66 -2.71 18.03
C ALA A 134 11.88 -1.95 17.49
N TRP A 135 11.97 -1.77 16.16
CA TRP A 135 13.06 -1.10 15.49
C TRP A 135 13.41 0.28 16.08
N PHE A 136 12.39 1.06 16.48
CA PHE A 136 12.60 2.38 17.07
C PHE A 136 12.08 2.53 18.52
N ASN A 137 11.08 1.74 18.94
CA ASN A 137 10.51 1.85 20.29
C ASN A 137 11.20 1.00 21.36
N ASP A 138 11.90 -0.08 20.99
CA ASP A 138 12.67 -0.87 21.95
C ASP A 138 14.10 -0.31 22.09
N PRO A 139 14.52 0.17 23.27
CA PRO A 139 15.82 0.85 23.41
C PRO A 139 17.02 -0.01 23.02
N MET A 140 16.98 -1.32 23.30
CA MET A 140 18.10 -2.22 23.01
C MET A 140 18.20 -2.53 21.52
N THR A 141 17.06 -2.77 20.86
CA THR A 141 16.99 -2.97 19.41
C THR A 141 17.35 -1.69 18.66
N ASN A 142 16.82 -0.55 19.07
CA ASN A 142 17.10 0.78 18.49
C ASN A 142 18.61 1.09 18.51
N LEU A 143 19.28 0.84 19.63
CA LEU A 143 20.73 1.01 19.73
C LEU A 143 21.49 0.02 18.83
N ALA A 144 21.08 -1.26 18.83
CA ALA A 144 21.78 -2.31 18.06
C ALA A 144 21.70 -2.10 16.54
N VAL A 145 20.59 -1.57 16.04
CA VAL A 145 20.37 -1.31 14.61
C VAL A 145 20.82 0.08 14.16
N ASN A 146 21.34 0.91 15.08
CA ASN A 146 21.66 2.32 14.84
C ASN A 146 20.49 3.06 14.18
N PHE A 147 19.30 3.02 14.80
CA PHE A 147 18.13 3.67 14.23
C PHE A 147 18.38 5.16 13.97
N VAL A 148 18.11 5.58 12.73
CA VAL A 148 18.22 6.97 12.29
C VAL A 148 16.99 7.30 11.44
N PRO A 149 16.31 8.44 11.69
CA PRO A 149 15.24 8.91 10.84
C PRO A 149 15.66 9.05 9.37
N GLN A 150 14.79 8.63 8.46
CA GLN A 150 15.05 8.62 7.00
C GLN A 150 15.53 9.96 6.42
N GLY A 151 15.09 11.10 6.97
CA GLY A 151 15.54 12.42 6.52
C GLY A 151 17.03 12.67 6.77
N ILE A 152 17.59 12.18 7.89
CA ILE A 152 19.02 12.29 8.16
C ILE A 152 19.83 11.45 7.17
N GLY A 153 19.32 10.27 6.80
CA GLY A 153 19.93 9.44 5.75
C GLY A 153 19.95 10.16 4.40
N ALA A 154 18.85 10.84 4.03
CA ALA A 154 18.78 11.62 2.80
C ALA A 154 19.80 12.79 2.78
N ASP A 155 19.91 13.54 3.89
CA ASP A 155 20.90 14.63 4.01
C ASP A 155 22.34 14.11 4.00
N LEU A 156 22.58 12.93 4.58
CA LEU A 156 23.89 12.29 4.53
C LEU A 156 24.27 11.86 3.11
N ILE A 157 23.32 11.32 2.33
CA ILE A 157 23.54 11.03 0.89
C ILE A 157 23.92 12.32 0.16
N ALA A 158 23.17 13.42 0.38
CA ALA A 158 23.50 14.71 -0.23
C ALA A 158 24.91 15.20 0.16
N THR A 159 25.29 15.00 1.42
CA THR A 159 26.62 15.38 1.92
C THR A 159 27.75 14.55 1.29
N ILE A 160 27.57 13.23 1.19
CA ILE A 160 28.58 12.30 0.64
C ILE A 160 28.75 12.50 -0.86
N GLU A 161 27.64 12.61 -1.59
CA GLU A 161 27.64 12.73 -3.06
C GLU A 161 27.87 14.17 -3.53
N GLY A 162 27.91 15.14 -2.62
CA GLY A 162 28.15 16.55 -2.94
C GLY A 162 26.97 17.26 -3.58
N PHE A 163 25.72 16.79 -3.37
CA PHE A 163 24.52 17.49 -3.81
C PHE A 163 24.29 18.72 -2.93
N SER A 164 24.38 19.90 -3.56
CA SER A 164 24.09 21.17 -2.93
C SER A 164 22.59 21.35 -2.69
N ARG A 165 22.25 22.34 -1.87
CA ARG A 165 20.85 22.75 -1.69
C ARG A 165 20.16 23.10 -3.01
N ARG A 166 20.90 23.69 -3.95
CA ARG A 166 20.36 24.03 -5.27
C ARG A 166 20.04 22.78 -6.09
N ASP A 167 20.90 21.77 -6.05
CA ASP A 167 20.70 20.54 -6.83
C ASP A 167 19.42 19.81 -6.40
N VAL A 168 19.18 19.71 -5.09
CA VAL A 168 17.97 19.07 -4.56
C VAL A 168 16.71 19.92 -4.76
N ASP A 169 16.83 21.24 -4.74
CA ASP A 169 15.71 22.16 -5.04
C ASP A 169 15.37 22.17 -6.55
N GLU A 170 16.33 21.90 -7.44
CA GLU A 170 16.09 21.81 -8.89
C GLU A 170 15.36 20.53 -9.31
N TYR A 171 15.52 19.43 -8.55
CA TYR A 171 14.77 18.20 -8.76
C TYR A 171 13.30 18.28 -8.29
N ALA A 172 13.03 19.11 -7.26
CA ALA A 172 11.73 19.21 -6.59
C ALA A 172 10.65 19.91 -7.42
#